data_AF-A0A7J3Z6T6-F1
#
_entry.id   AF-A0A7J3Z6T6-F1
#
_cell.length_a   1.000
_cell.length_b   1.000
_cell.length_c   1.000
_cell.angle_alpha   90.00
_cell.angle_beta   90.00
_cell.angle_gamma   90.00
#
_symmetry.space_group_name_H-M   'P 1'
#
loop_
_entity.id
_entity.type
_entity.pdbx_description
1 polymer ?
#
loop_
_entity_poly.entity_id
_entity_poly.type
_entity_poly.pdbx_seq_one_letter_code
_entity_poly.pdbx_strand_id
1 'polypeptide(L)'
;MWNHGYKLISIPEAVASHARGLTFGRGKRSALTVYLSERNRIALSLITNTRYKHIIPLHTLRNTVTTTLMTGSKSSTSAMARALFNGIRLGKKLKSKGILIDIYKAPIIKIPIKDLGVFFTTKRVVAEYFKNWALKNLNFLFIE
;
A
#
# COMPACT_ATOMS: atom_id res chain seq x y z
N MET A 1 10.22 -7.73 -6.90
CA MET A 1 11.60 -7.28 -7.17
C MET A 1 12.46 -7.36 -5.92
N TRP A 2 12.26 -6.54 -4.88
CA TRP A 2 13.11 -6.57 -3.68
C TRP A 2 13.22 -7.95 -3.00
N ASN A 3 12.12 -8.71 -3.00
CA ASN A 3 12.07 -10.04 -2.42
C ASN A 3 12.99 -11.07 -3.10
N HIS A 4 13.51 -10.76 -4.29
CA HIS A 4 14.41 -11.60 -5.09
C HIS A 4 15.81 -10.97 -5.22
N GLY A 5 16.22 -10.11 -4.28
CA GLY A 5 17.57 -9.52 -4.25
C GLY A 5 17.76 -8.27 -5.12
N TYR A 6 16.74 -7.86 -5.88
CA TYR A 6 16.83 -6.63 -6.67
C TYR A 6 16.75 -5.39 -5.78
N LYS A 7 17.81 -4.58 -5.78
CA LYS A 7 17.80 -3.26 -5.13
C LYS A 7 16.74 -2.38 -5.81
N LEU A 8 15.93 -1.71 -5.00
CA LEU A 8 14.92 -0.77 -5.47
C LEU A 8 15.24 0.62 -4.95
N ILE A 9 15.21 1.59 -5.85
CA ILE A 9 15.44 3.00 -5.55
C ILE A 9 14.26 3.78 -6.13
N SER A 10 13.70 4.69 -5.33
CA SER A 10 12.69 5.64 -5.79
C SER A 10 13.39 6.96 -6.09
N ILE A 11 13.56 7.28 -7.37
CA ILE A 11 14.09 8.57 -7.82
C ILE A 11 12.89 9.50 -8.02
N PRO A 12 12.84 10.64 -7.34
CA PRO A 12 11.70 11.58 -7.35
C PRO A 12 11.64 12.43 -8.63
N GLU A 13 12.15 11.93 -9.73
CA GLU A 13 12.17 12.68 -10.97
C GLU A 13 10.79 12.64 -11.60
N ALA A 14 10.27 13.80 -12.00
CA ALA A 14 8.96 13.89 -12.63
C ALA A 14 9.04 13.37 -14.07
N VAL A 15 9.02 12.05 -14.22
CA VAL A 15 9.12 11.37 -15.52
C VAL A 15 7.77 11.29 -16.25
N ALA A 16 6.67 11.35 -15.50
CA ALA A 16 5.31 11.28 -16.06
C ALA A 16 4.29 11.95 -15.12
N SER A 17 3.21 12.49 -15.71
CA SER A 17 2.05 12.97 -14.97
C SER A 17 0.98 11.88 -14.94
N HIS A 18 0.66 11.37 -13.74
CA HIS A 18 -0.43 10.42 -13.57
C HIS A 18 -1.62 11.08 -12.87
N ALA A 19 -2.76 11.14 -13.55
CA ALA A 19 -4.00 11.60 -12.95
C ALA A 19 -4.52 10.54 -11.95
N ARG A 20 -4.40 10.85 -10.65
CA ARG A 20 -4.92 9.98 -9.58
C ARG A 20 -6.43 9.80 -9.73
N GLY A 21 -6.88 8.55 -9.60
CA GLY A 21 -8.30 8.22 -9.55
C GLY A 21 -9.02 8.23 -10.90
N LEU A 22 -8.33 8.18 -12.04
CA LEU A 22 -9.00 8.07 -13.34
C LEU A 22 -9.85 6.80 -13.46
N THR A 23 -9.33 5.66 -12.99
CA THR A 23 -9.99 4.35 -13.11
C THR A 23 -11.27 4.24 -12.28
N PHE A 24 -11.36 4.93 -11.14
CA PHE A 24 -12.47 4.78 -10.19
C PHE A 24 -13.24 6.09 -9.94
N GLY A 25 -12.91 7.16 -10.64
CA GLY A 25 -13.42 8.51 -10.40
C GLY A 25 -12.76 9.20 -9.21
N ARG A 26 -12.70 10.54 -9.26
CA ARG A 26 -12.24 11.36 -8.14
C ARG A 26 -13.39 11.51 -7.13
N GLY A 27 -13.18 11.05 -5.89
CA GLY A 27 -14.02 11.42 -4.74
C GLY A 27 -15.15 10.46 -4.34
N LYS A 28 -15.63 9.57 -5.21
CA LYS A 28 -16.64 8.56 -4.82
C LYS A 28 -15.96 7.22 -4.54
N ARG A 29 -15.97 6.78 -3.27
CA ARG A 29 -15.58 5.41 -2.91
C ARG A 29 -16.64 4.44 -3.46
N SER A 30 -16.46 4.00 -4.70
CA SER A 30 -17.34 2.99 -5.29
C SER A 30 -17.25 1.67 -4.50
N ALA A 31 -18.33 0.91 -4.48
CA ALA A 31 -18.35 -0.41 -3.86
C ALA A 31 -17.26 -1.33 -4.42
N LEU A 32 -16.94 -1.19 -5.72
CA LEU A 32 -15.85 -1.92 -6.38
C LEU A 32 -14.46 -1.52 -5.85
N THR A 33 -14.22 -0.22 -5.66
CA THR A 33 -12.96 0.30 -5.11
C THR A 33 -12.75 -0.22 -3.69
N VAL A 34 -13.79 -0.17 -2.86
CA VAL A 34 -13.76 -0.70 -1.50
C VAL A 34 -13.50 -2.21 -1.53
N TYR A 35 -14.22 -2.95 -2.36
CA TYR A 35 -14.05 -4.38 -2.53
C TYR A 35 -12.61 -4.76 -2.91
N LEU A 36 -12.06 -4.15 -3.95
CA LEU A 36 -10.71 -4.45 -4.43
C LEU A 36 -9.66 -4.09 -3.38
N SER A 37 -9.80 -2.94 -2.73
CA SER A 37 -8.85 -2.46 -1.72
C SER A 37 -8.81 -3.39 -0.52
N GLU A 38 -9.96 -3.72 0.07
CA GLU A 38 -10.03 -4.58 1.26
C GLU A 38 -9.65 -6.03 0.93
N ARG A 39 -10.09 -6.56 -0.21
CA ARG A 39 -9.71 -7.91 -0.68
C ARG A 39 -8.20 -8.03 -0.80
N ASN A 40 -7.56 -7.06 -1.45
CA ASN A 40 -6.11 -7.07 -1.67
C ASN A 40 -5.35 -6.86 -0.36
N ARG A 41 -5.84 -5.99 0.54
CA ARG A 41 -5.23 -5.77 1.87
C ARG A 41 -5.20 -7.04 2.70
N ILE A 42 -6.29 -7.79 2.73
CA ILE A 42 -6.38 -9.06 3.46
C ILE A 42 -5.46 -10.10 2.82
N ALA A 43 -5.52 -10.25 1.49
CA ALA A 43 -4.66 -11.19 0.78
C ALA A 43 -3.17 -10.88 1.05
N LEU A 44 -2.80 -9.60 1.00
CA LEU A 44 -1.43 -9.14 1.30
C LEU A 44 -1.01 -9.46 2.73
N SER A 45 -1.88 -9.26 3.72
CA SER A 45 -1.56 -9.59 5.13
C SER A 45 -1.31 -11.08 5.36
N LEU A 46 -1.88 -11.96 4.54
CA LEU A 46 -1.70 -13.41 4.64
C LEU A 46 -0.41 -13.90 3.98
N ILE A 47 0.08 -13.17 2.98
CA ILE A 47 1.31 -13.49 2.24
C ILE A 47 2.51 -12.65 2.69
N THR A 48 2.38 -11.76 3.67
CA THR A 48 3.48 -10.94 4.19
C THR A 48 3.94 -11.41 5.56
N ASN A 49 5.21 -11.21 5.89
CA ASN A 49 5.77 -11.49 7.23
C ASN A 49 5.49 -10.37 8.26
N THR A 50 4.38 -9.65 8.13
CA THR A 50 4.01 -8.56 9.05
C THR A 50 3.64 -9.08 10.44
N ARG A 51 4.09 -8.35 11.49
CA ARG A 51 3.66 -8.60 12.88
C ARG A 51 2.15 -8.43 13.09
N TYR A 52 1.49 -7.69 12.20
CA TYR A 52 0.07 -7.33 12.30
C TYR A 52 -0.86 -8.24 11.49
N LYS A 53 -0.40 -9.44 11.11
CA LYS A 53 -1.13 -10.38 10.23
C LYS A 53 -2.56 -10.70 10.70
N HIS A 54 -2.80 -10.72 12.01
CA HIS A 54 -4.12 -11.00 12.59
C HIS A 54 -4.95 -9.73 12.83
N ILE A 55 -4.29 -8.59 13.04
CA ILE A 55 -4.96 -7.31 13.31
C ILE A 55 -5.62 -6.75 12.04
N ILE A 56 -4.99 -6.93 10.89
CA ILE A 56 -5.52 -6.46 9.60
C ILE A 56 -6.91 -7.06 9.28
N PRO A 57 -7.11 -8.39 9.26
CA PRO A 57 -8.43 -8.96 8.98
C PRO A 57 -9.45 -8.63 10.07
N LEU A 58 -9.05 -8.55 11.34
CA LEU A 58 -9.95 -8.12 12.43
C LEU A 58 -10.42 -6.67 12.24
N HIS A 59 -9.52 -5.78 11.83
CA HIS A 59 -9.86 -4.39 11.54
C HIS A 59 -10.83 -4.28 10.36
N THR A 60 -10.62 -5.03 9.28
CA THR A 60 -11.55 -5.05 8.14
C THR A 60 -12.91 -5.65 8.54
N LEU A 61 -12.92 -6.69 9.39
CA LEU A 61 -14.15 -7.25 9.94
C LEU A 61 -14.90 -6.24 10.79
N ARG A 62 -14.23 -5.56 11.73
CA ARG A 62 -14.80 -4.47 12.54
C ARG A 62 -15.42 -3.41 11.65
N ASN A 63 -14.69 -2.92 10.65
CA ASN A 63 -15.21 -1.91 9.73
C ASN A 63 -16.44 -2.41 8.95
N THR A 64 -16.48 -3.70 8.61
CA THR A 64 -17.65 -4.33 7.96
C THR A 64 -18.87 -4.34 8.86
N VAL A 65 -18.68 -4.71 10.13
CA VAL A 65 -19.76 -4.66 11.12
C VAL A 65 -20.23 -3.22 11.34
N THR A 66 -19.31 -2.29 11.57
CA THR A 66 -19.64 -0.88 11.83
C THR A 66 -20.38 -0.24 10.65
N THR A 67 -19.95 -0.45 9.41
CA THR A 67 -20.65 0.09 8.23
C THR A 67 -22.03 -0.54 8.03
N THR A 68 -22.17 -1.83 8.34
CA THR A 68 -23.47 -2.51 8.28
C THR A 68 -24.45 -1.92 9.29
N LEU A 69 -23.98 -1.69 10.52
CA LEU A 69 -24.81 -1.14 11.61
C LEU A 69 -25.11 0.36 11.44
N MET A 70 -24.14 1.16 11.00
CA MET A 70 -24.28 2.63 10.98
C MET A 70 -24.90 3.17 9.68
N THR A 71 -24.58 2.56 8.52
CA THR A 71 -24.99 3.12 7.22
C THR A 71 -26.13 2.35 6.54
N GLY A 72 -26.38 1.09 6.91
CA GLY A 72 -27.44 0.27 6.30
C GLY A 72 -27.31 0.03 4.78
N SER A 73 -26.21 0.46 4.15
CA SER A 73 -26.01 0.35 2.70
C SER A 73 -25.71 -1.09 2.30
N LYS A 74 -26.76 -1.81 1.87
CA LYS A 74 -26.70 -3.23 1.46
C LYS A 74 -25.60 -3.50 0.42
N SER A 75 -25.37 -2.57 -0.51
CA SER A 75 -24.34 -2.68 -1.56
C SER A 75 -22.92 -2.60 -0.98
N SER A 76 -22.64 -1.61 -0.12
CA SER A 76 -21.31 -1.44 0.50
C SER A 76 -21.01 -2.58 1.47
N THR A 77 -21.98 -2.98 2.28
CA THR A 77 -21.85 -4.12 3.20
C THR A 77 -21.57 -5.42 2.45
N SER A 78 -22.32 -5.70 1.38
CA SER A 78 -22.10 -6.91 0.57
C SER A 78 -20.71 -6.90 -0.08
N ALA A 79 -20.27 -5.75 -0.59
CA ALA A 79 -18.93 -5.58 -1.14
C ALA A 79 -17.84 -5.88 -0.11
N MET A 80 -17.94 -5.34 1.12
CA MET A 80 -16.95 -5.58 2.17
C MET A 80 -16.97 -7.02 2.70
N ALA A 81 -18.14 -7.63 2.88
CA ALA A 81 -18.26 -9.04 3.25
C ALA A 81 -17.65 -9.97 2.18
N ARG A 82 -17.93 -9.71 0.89
CA ARG A 82 -17.31 -10.44 -0.22
C ARG A 82 -15.81 -10.21 -0.28
N ALA A 83 -15.34 -8.99 0.01
CA ALA A 83 -13.92 -8.65 0.03
C ALA A 83 -13.17 -9.46 1.10
N LEU A 84 -13.78 -9.61 2.29
CA LEU A 84 -13.24 -10.45 3.37
C LEU A 84 -13.06 -11.89 2.91
N PHE A 85 -14.15 -12.53 2.47
CA PHE A 85 -14.11 -13.94 2.06
C PHE A 85 -13.16 -14.16 0.87
N ASN A 86 -13.27 -13.35 -0.17
CA ASN A 86 -12.42 -13.47 -1.36
C ASN A 86 -10.96 -13.12 -1.07
N GLY A 87 -10.69 -12.19 -0.14
CA GLY A 87 -9.35 -11.83 0.29
C GLY A 87 -8.66 -12.98 1.01
N ILE A 88 -9.37 -13.66 1.92
CA ILE A 88 -8.88 -14.86 2.60
C ILE A 88 -8.63 -15.99 1.58
N ARG A 89 -9.61 -16.26 0.70
CA ARG A 89 -9.49 -17.29 -0.34
C ARG A 89 -8.29 -17.03 -1.25
N LEU A 90 -8.11 -15.79 -1.70
CA LEU A 90 -6.98 -15.37 -2.53
C LEU A 90 -5.66 -15.50 -1.78
N GLY A 91 -5.57 -15.00 -0.55
CA GLY A 91 -4.35 -15.09 0.27
C GLY A 91 -3.94 -16.54 0.53
N LYS A 92 -4.88 -17.43 0.85
CA LYS A 92 -4.62 -18.88 1.01
C LYS A 92 -4.10 -19.49 -0.30
N LYS A 93 -4.71 -19.16 -1.45
CA LYS A 93 -4.28 -19.65 -2.78
C LYS A 93 -2.89 -19.14 -3.18
N LEU A 94 -2.54 -17.90 -2.83
CA LEU A 94 -1.21 -17.35 -3.10
C LEU A 94 -0.17 -18.00 -2.17
N LYS A 95 -0.52 -18.17 -0.89
CA LYS A 95 0.33 -18.85 0.09
C LYS A 95 0.59 -20.31 -0.27
N SER A 96 -0.40 -21.04 -0.78
CA SER A 96 -0.23 -22.42 -1.24
C SER A 96 0.70 -22.54 -2.46
N LYS A 97 0.91 -21.45 -3.19
CA LYS A 97 1.91 -21.36 -4.27
C LYS A 97 3.31 -20.97 -3.79
N GLY A 98 3.54 -20.92 -2.48
CA GLY A 98 4.81 -20.49 -1.90
C GLY A 98 5.08 -18.98 -2.02
N ILE A 99 4.07 -18.17 -2.39
CA ILE A 99 4.25 -16.72 -2.49
C ILE A 99 4.27 -16.13 -1.07
N LEU A 100 5.44 -15.62 -0.68
CA LEU A 100 5.67 -14.90 0.55
C LEU A 100 6.42 -13.60 0.24
N ILE A 101 5.94 -12.48 0.76
CA ILE A 101 6.53 -11.15 0.63
C ILE A 101 7.20 -10.78 1.96
N ASP A 102 8.51 -10.60 1.92
CA ASP A 102 9.28 -10.11 3.05
C ASP A 102 9.25 -8.57 3.06
N ILE A 103 8.52 -8.00 4.02
CA ILE A 103 8.43 -6.54 4.20
C ILE A 103 9.65 -5.96 4.92
N TYR A 104 10.42 -6.78 5.67
CA TYR A 104 11.62 -6.31 6.36
C TYR A 104 12.83 -6.22 5.44
N LYS A 105 12.77 -6.89 4.28
CA LYS A 105 13.70 -6.69 3.16
C LYS A 105 13.34 -5.51 2.26
N ALA A 106 12.23 -4.80 2.51
CA ALA A 106 11.83 -3.68 1.68
C ALA A 106 12.80 -2.49 1.86
N PRO A 107 13.06 -1.70 0.80
CA PRO A 107 13.89 -0.50 0.92
C PRO A 107 13.23 0.51 1.87
N ILE A 108 13.97 0.94 2.89
CA ILE A 108 13.48 1.92 3.88
C ILE A 108 13.97 3.31 3.47
N ILE A 109 13.02 4.19 3.15
CA ILE A 109 13.29 5.60 2.92
C ILE A 109 13.37 6.29 4.30
N LYS A 110 14.57 6.72 4.69
CA LYS A 110 14.79 7.48 5.93
C LYS A 110 14.55 8.96 5.65
N ILE A 111 13.54 9.53 6.31
CA ILE A 111 13.22 10.96 6.23
C ILE A 111 13.62 11.59 7.56
N PRO A 112 14.56 12.56 7.60
CA PRO A 112 14.91 13.29 8.79
C PRO A 112 13.70 14.03 9.36
N ILE A 113 13.60 14.15 10.68
CA ILE A 113 12.48 14.83 11.36
C ILE A 113 12.31 16.27 10.85
N LYS A 114 13.41 16.97 10.62
CA LYS A 114 13.42 18.33 10.04
C LYS A 114 12.76 18.43 8.66
N ASP A 115 12.76 17.34 7.89
CA ASP A 115 12.23 17.26 6.53
C ASP A 115 10.84 16.59 6.50
N LEU A 116 10.30 16.23 7.66
CA LEU A 116 9.00 15.58 7.79
C LEU A 116 7.87 16.51 7.33
N GLY A 117 7.91 17.78 7.76
CA GLY A 117 6.93 18.78 7.35
C GLY A 117 6.92 18.95 5.82
N VAL A 118 8.10 19.04 5.21
CA VAL A 118 8.29 19.09 3.76
C VAL A 118 7.75 17.84 3.07
N PHE A 119 8.01 16.65 3.60
CA PHE A 119 7.51 15.39 3.04
C PHE A 119 5.96 15.35 2.96
N PHE A 120 5.29 15.90 3.97
CA PHE A 120 3.83 15.97 4.03
C PHE A 120 3.23 17.23 3.42
N THR A 121 4.03 18.26 3.13
CA THR A 121 3.55 19.54 2.58
C THR A 121 4.16 19.85 1.22
N THR A 122 3.28 20.03 0.22
CA THR A 122 3.60 20.47 -1.15
C THR A 122 4.58 19.59 -1.95
N LYS A 123 4.01 18.89 -2.92
CA LYS A 123 4.64 18.05 -3.97
C LYS A 123 5.99 18.55 -4.52
N ARG A 124 6.17 19.88 -4.62
CA ARG A 124 7.36 20.53 -5.19
C ARG A 124 8.59 20.45 -4.27
N VAL A 125 8.39 20.67 -2.97
CA VAL A 125 9.49 20.67 -1.99
C VAL A 125 9.97 19.23 -1.72
N VAL A 126 9.03 18.28 -1.74
CA VAL A 126 9.32 16.84 -1.72
C VAL A 126 10.20 16.42 -2.90
N ALA A 127 9.89 16.89 -4.11
CA ALA A 127 10.65 16.54 -5.31
C ALA A 127 12.11 17.06 -5.23
N GLU A 128 12.30 18.31 -4.80
CA GLU A 128 13.64 18.90 -4.60
C GLU A 128 14.42 18.20 -3.47
N TYR A 129 13.78 17.90 -2.34
CA TYR A 129 14.40 17.15 -1.23
C TYR A 129 14.92 15.79 -1.70
N PHE A 130 14.08 15.02 -2.39
CA PHE A 130 14.49 13.72 -2.85
C PHE A 130 15.52 13.80 -3.98
N LYS A 131 15.53 14.86 -4.80
CA LYS A 131 16.51 15.04 -5.88
C LYS A 131 17.90 15.17 -5.28
N ASN A 132 18.01 16.02 -4.26
CA ASN A 132 19.24 16.21 -3.48
C ASN A 132 19.63 14.94 -2.70
N TRP A 133 18.66 14.21 -2.14
CA TRP A 133 18.91 12.92 -1.48
C TRP A 133 19.41 11.86 -2.48
N ALA A 134 18.78 11.75 -3.64
CA ALA A 134 19.15 10.78 -4.67
C ALA A 134 20.57 11.05 -5.19
N LEU A 135 20.91 12.31 -5.49
CA LEU A 135 22.27 12.71 -5.90
C LEU A 135 23.31 12.34 -4.83
N LYS A 136 23.01 12.62 -3.55
CA LYS A 136 23.94 12.31 -2.45
C LYS A 136 24.15 10.80 -2.27
N ASN A 137 23.10 9.99 -2.44
CA ASN A 137 23.16 8.54 -2.21
C ASN A 137 23.59 7.73 -3.44
N LEU A 138 23.36 8.23 -4.66
CA LEU A 138 23.91 7.65 -5.89
C LEU A 138 25.43 7.64 -5.85
N ASN A 139 26.06 8.71 -5.37
CA ASN A 139 27.52 8.79 -5.23
C ASN A 139 28.10 7.74 -4.26
N PHE A 140 27.33 7.22 -3.30
CA PHE A 140 27.75 6.12 -2.41
C PHE A 140 27.56 4.73 -3.05
N LEU A 141 26.79 4.62 -4.13
CA LEU A 141 26.53 3.36 -4.84
C LEU A 141 27.50 3.13 -6.01
N PHE A 142 28.25 4.16 -6.44
CA PHE A 142 29.24 4.10 -7.52
C PHE A 142 30.69 3.96 -7.02
N ILE A 143 30.93 3.85 -5.70
CA ILE A 143 32.26 3.54 -5.17
C ILE A 143 32.35 2.01 -5.02
N GLU A 144 32.78 1.36 -6.10
CA GLU A 144 33.57 0.12 -6.12
C GLU A 144 34.86 0.42 -6.89
#